data_AF-A0A8J2XS34-F1
#
_entry.id   AF-A0A8J2XS34-F1
#
_cell.length_a   1.000
_cell.length_b   1.000
_cell.length_c   1.000
_cell.angle_alpha   90.00
_cell.angle_beta   90.00
_cell.angle_gamma   90.00
#
_symmetry.space_group_name_H-M   'P 1'
#
loop_
_entity.id
_entity.type
_entity.pdbx_description
1 polymer ?
#
loop_
_entity_poly.entity_id
_entity_poly.type
_entity_poly.pdbx_seq_one_letter_code
_entity_poly.pdbx_strand_id
1 'polypeptide(L)'
;MDRQYLLPGIDPSTGIVPGTINPYIGPGIRFEPVVNPQNIPQQHQYYMHRFWFEFDIKLAFGYPPGIGIGCGVTATSYEDALGIIDEKIFSYVKRPPIKEMVEDVDINTLDQGHIIPNMKSPMYRGIWFPLGYD
;
A
#
# COMPACT_ATOMS: atom_id res chain seq x y z
N MET A 1 18.69 27.75 -27.36
CA MET A 1 18.55 26.60 -26.44
C MET A 1 17.78 27.16 -25.26
N ASP A 2 16.51 26.86 -24.99
CA ASP A 2 15.75 25.62 -25.22
C ASP A 2 14.31 25.86 -25.68
N ARG A 3 13.82 24.92 -26.49
CA ARG A 3 12.46 24.84 -27.03
C ARG A 3 11.52 24.25 -25.97
N GLN A 4 10.61 25.05 -25.44
CA GLN A 4 9.40 24.51 -24.83
C GLN A 4 8.47 24.05 -25.95
N TYR A 5 8.24 22.74 -26.05
CA TYR A 5 7.22 22.16 -26.92
C TYR A 5 5.84 22.40 -26.30
N LEU A 6 5.30 23.62 -26.48
CA LEU A 6 3.88 23.87 -26.31
C LEU A 6 3.17 23.42 -27.58
N LEU A 7 2.45 22.31 -27.50
CA LEU A 7 1.52 21.91 -28.56
C LEU A 7 0.46 23.03 -28.69
N PRO A 8 0.21 23.55 -29.90
CA PRO A 8 -0.75 24.63 -30.07
C PRO A 8 -2.18 24.09 -29.96
N GLY A 9 -2.98 24.68 -29.07
CA GLY A 9 -4.43 24.75 -29.29
C GLY A 9 -5.35 23.91 -28.40
N ILE A 10 -4.92 23.42 -27.24
CA ILE A 10 -5.87 22.86 -26.25
C ILE A 10 -6.31 23.98 -25.32
N ASP A 11 -7.59 24.34 -25.35
CA ASP A 11 -8.19 25.15 -24.29
C ASP A 11 -8.27 24.31 -23.00
N PRO A 12 -7.56 24.69 -21.92
CA PRO A 12 -7.52 23.91 -20.68
C PRO A 12 -8.89 23.73 -20.01
N SER A 13 -9.87 24.59 -20.33
CA SER A 13 -11.20 24.54 -19.73
C SER A 13 -12.14 23.52 -20.40
N THR A 14 -11.85 23.10 -21.63
CA THR A 14 -12.74 22.23 -22.40
C THR A 14 -12.05 21.01 -23.00
N GLY A 15 -10.71 20.99 -23.10
CA GLY A 15 -9.97 19.90 -23.74
C GLY A 15 -10.21 19.79 -25.24
N ILE A 16 -10.87 20.77 -25.87
CA ILE A 16 -11.25 20.76 -27.29
C ILE A 16 -10.32 21.72 -28.04
N VAL A 17 -9.81 21.26 -29.18
CA VAL A 17 -9.14 22.10 -30.17
C VAL A 17 -10.21 22.80 -31.02
N PRO A 18 -10.29 24.14 -31.04
CA PRO A 18 -11.25 24.84 -31.88
C PRO A 18 -10.97 24.54 -33.37
N GLY A 19 -11.92 23.92 -34.07
CA GLY A 19 -11.86 23.72 -35.53
C GLY A 19 -11.79 22.28 -36.03
N THR A 20 -11.66 21.27 -35.16
CA THR A 20 -11.77 19.86 -35.58
C THR A 20 -13.21 19.36 -35.42
N ILE A 21 -14.03 19.59 -36.44
CA ILE A 21 -15.28 18.84 -36.66
C ILE A 21 -14.89 17.41 -37.06
N ASN A 22 -15.18 16.41 -36.21
CA ASN A 22 -15.04 15.00 -36.56
C ASN A 22 -16.14 14.65 -37.59
N PRO A 23 -15.82 14.33 -38.84
CA PRO A 23 -16.81 14.13 -39.90
C PRO A 23 -17.63 12.85 -39.75
N TYR A 24 -17.28 11.96 -38.81
CA TYR A 24 -18.02 10.73 -38.53
C TYR A 24 -19.06 10.85 -37.41
N ILE A 25 -19.15 12.01 -36.76
CA ILE A 25 -20.14 12.28 -35.72
C ILE A 25 -21.22 13.15 -36.35
N GLY A 26 -22.37 12.54 -36.65
CA GLY A 26 -23.58 13.26 -37.08
C GLY A 26 -24.00 14.35 -36.08
N PRO A 27 -25.03 15.15 -36.38
CA PRO A 27 -25.35 16.35 -35.64
C PRO A 27 -25.56 16.07 -34.15
N GLY A 28 -24.56 16.46 -33.34
CA GLY A 28 -24.74 16.91 -31.97
C GLY A 28 -25.19 15.89 -30.93
N ILE A 29 -24.75 14.63 -30.96
CA ILE A 29 -24.78 13.83 -29.71
C ILE A 29 -23.60 14.26 -28.85
N ARG A 30 -23.81 15.36 -28.12
CA ARG A 30 -22.96 15.77 -27.02
C ARG A 30 -23.17 14.75 -25.90
N PHE A 31 -22.22 13.82 -25.74
CA PHE A 31 -22.11 13.08 -24.49
C PHE A 31 -21.63 14.07 -23.43
N GLU A 32 -22.56 14.83 -22.84
CA GLU A 32 -22.26 15.36 -21.52
C GLU A 32 -22.11 14.15 -20.61
N PRO A 33 -20.96 13.96 -19.93
CA PRO A 33 -20.90 12.97 -18.88
C PRO A 33 -21.95 13.37 -17.86
N VAL A 34 -23.06 12.62 -17.79
CA VAL A 34 -24.14 12.79 -16.80
C VAL A 34 -23.65 12.45 -15.37
N VAL A 35 -22.33 12.34 -15.20
CA VAL A 35 -21.69 12.09 -13.93
C VAL A 35 -21.48 13.43 -13.26
N ASN A 36 -22.42 13.79 -12.40
CA ASN A 36 -22.25 14.86 -11.43
C ASN A 36 -20.93 14.60 -10.66
N PRO A 37 -19.96 15.53 -10.63
CA PRO A 37 -18.66 15.33 -9.98
C PRO A 37 -18.77 14.94 -8.50
N GLN A 38 -19.92 15.22 -7.88
CA GLN A 38 -20.23 14.90 -6.49
C GLN A 38 -20.60 13.41 -6.25
N ASN A 39 -20.83 12.63 -7.31
CA ASN A 39 -21.19 11.20 -7.24
C ASN A 39 -20.07 10.27 -7.74
N ILE A 40 -18.82 10.73 -7.72
CA ILE A 40 -17.69 9.78 -7.79
C ILE A 40 -17.76 8.99 -6.48
N PRO A 41 -18.10 7.67 -6.48
CA PRO A 41 -17.96 6.89 -5.28
C PRO A 41 -16.51 7.07 -4.82
N GLN A 42 -16.30 7.54 -3.60
CA GLN A 42 -14.97 7.67 -3.04
C GLN A 42 -14.28 6.32 -3.27
N GLN A 43 -13.34 6.27 -4.20
CA GLN A 43 -12.51 5.10 -4.36
C GLN A 43 -11.80 5.00 -3.02
N HIS A 44 -12.14 3.97 -2.23
CA HIS A 44 -11.39 3.66 -1.03
C HIS A 44 -9.97 3.37 -1.51
N GLN A 45 -9.12 4.38 -1.42
CA GLN A 45 -7.70 4.24 -1.69
C GLN A 45 -7.20 3.32 -0.58
N TYR A 46 -6.93 2.06 -0.94
CA TYR A 46 -6.32 1.11 -0.03
C TYR A 46 -4.84 1.47 0.10
N TYR A 47 -4.55 2.43 0.98
CA TYR A 47 -3.18 2.73 1.36
C TYR A 47 -2.63 1.56 2.15
N MET A 48 -1.44 1.11 1.77
CA MET A 48 -0.72 0.05 2.47
C MET A 48 0.20 0.70 3.49
N HIS A 49 0.01 0.31 4.75
CA HIS A 49 0.81 0.75 5.88
C HIS A 49 1.84 -0.31 6.22
N ARG A 50 3.00 0.13 6.73
CA ARG A 50 4.06 -0.77 7.21
C ARG A 50 4.02 -0.79 8.73
N PHE A 51 3.67 -1.94 9.28
CA PHE A 51 3.62 -2.18 10.70
C PHE A 51 4.86 -2.92 11.17
N TRP A 52 5.38 -2.52 12.32
CA TRP A 52 6.37 -3.25 13.09
C TRP A 52 5.78 -3.66 14.43
N PHE A 53 5.78 -4.96 14.73
CA PHE A 53 5.27 -5.53 15.97
C PHE A 53 6.39 -6.13 16.80
N GLU A 54 6.39 -5.82 18.10
CA GLU A 54 7.16 -6.54 19.10
C GLU A 54 6.20 -7.31 20.01
N PHE A 55 6.61 -8.51 20.43
CA PHE A 55 5.79 -9.38 21.27
C PHE A 55 6.43 -9.57 22.66
N ASP A 56 5.60 -9.68 23.70
CA ASP A 56 6.05 -10.06 25.03
C ASP A 56 6.32 -11.58 25.09
N ILE A 57 7.52 -11.98 24.69
CA ILE A 57 7.99 -13.37 24.68
C ILE A 57 8.97 -13.57 25.82
N LYS A 58 8.52 -14.26 26.89
CA LYS A 58 9.34 -14.56 28.07
C LYS A 58 10.22 -15.79 27.90
N LEU A 59 9.80 -16.74 27.07
CA LEU A 59 10.51 -17.98 26.76
C LEU A 59 10.45 -18.19 25.25
N ALA A 60 11.60 -18.26 24.58
CA ALA A 60 11.67 -18.43 23.13
C ALA A 60 11.23 -19.83 22.67
N PHE A 61 11.18 -20.82 23.58
CA PHE A 61 10.74 -22.18 23.26
C PHE A 61 9.22 -22.21 22.99
N GLY A 62 8.84 -22.60 21.78
CA GLY A 62 7.45 -22.74 21.35
C GLY A 62 6.94 -21.64 20.43
N TYR A 63 7.77 -20.64 20.11
CA TYR A 63 7.43 -19.61 19.13
C TYR A 63 8.21 -19.78 17.82
N PRO A 64 7.65 -19.33 16.70
CA PRO A 64 8.32 -19.41 15.41
C PRO A 64 9.65 -18.61 15.43
N PRO A 65 10.69 -19.08 14.71
CA PRO A 65 12.00 -18.44 14.72
C PRO A 65 11.94 -16.98 14.20
N GLY A 66 12.76 -16.12 14.78
CA GLY A 66 12.86 -14.69 14.39
C GLY A 66 11.82 -13.77 15.03
N ILE A 67 10.69 -14.30 15.50
CA ILE A 67 9.60 -13.51 16.12
C ILE A 67 10.02 -12.81 17.42
N GLY A 68 11.04 -13.33 18.12
CA GLY A 68 11.60 -12.67 19.30
C GLY A 68 12.30 -11.33 19.03
N ILE A 69 12.65 -11.04 17.77
CA ILE A 69 13.21 -9.74 17.36
C ILE A 69 12.07 -8.77 17.03
N GLY A 70 11.04 -9.27 16.36
CA GLY A 70 9.88 -8.50 15.92
C GLY A 70 9.26 -9.11 14.67
N CYS A 71 8.21 -8.46 14.19
CA CYS A 71 7.52 -8.86 12.96
C CYS A 71 7.14 -7.62 12.15
N GLY A 72 7.60 -7.59 10.91
CA GLY A 72 7.31 -6.57 9.92
C GLY A 72 6.21 -7.04 8.98
N VAL A 73 5.13 -6.25 8.90
CA VAL A 73 3.95 -6.58 8.09
C VAL A 73 3.50 -5.37 7.29
N THR A 74 3.10 -5.59 6.05
CA THR A 74 2.43 -4.57 5.24
C THR A 74 0.97 -4.94 5.08
N ALA A 75 0.07 -4.03 5.42
CA ALA A 75 -1.37 -4.28 5.49
C ALA A 75 -2.18 -2.98 5.31
N THR A 76 -3.49 -3.10 5.08
CA THR A 76 -4.35 -1.92 4.90
C THR A 76 -4.84 -1.31 6.21
N SER A 77 -4.80 -2.09 7.30
CA SER A 77 -5.16 -1.64 8.64
C SER A 77 -4.46 -2.49 9.69
N TYR A 78 -4.56 -2.08 10.95
CA TYR A 78 -4.08 -2.86 12.07
C TYR A 78 -4.72 -4.25 12.15
N GLU A 79 -6.04 -4.36 11.96
CA GLU A 79 -6.78 -5.63 12.00
C GLU A 79 -6.36 -6.55 10.84
N ASP A 80 -6.14 -5.97 9.67
CA ASP A 80 -5.61 -6.69 8.51
C ASP A 80 -4.20 -7.24 8.81
N ALA A 81 -3.34 -6.41 9.40
CA ALA A 81 -2.00 -6.84 9.81
C ALA A 81 -2.05 -7.98 10.83
N LEU A 82 -2.90 -7.88 11.86
CA LEU A 82 -3.09 -8.95 12.84
C LEU A 82 -3.62 -10.23 12.21
N GLY A 83 -4.57 -10.13 11.28
CA GLY A 83 -5.10 -11.27 10.54
C GLY A 83 -4.01 -12.00 9.75
N ILE A 84 -3.16 -11.25 9.03
CA ILE A 84 -2.01 -11.81 8.30
C ILE A 84 -1.03 -12.49 9.27
N ILE A 85 -0.72 -11.86 10.40
CA ILE A 85 0.19 -12.41 11.43
C ILE A 85 -0.36 -13.72 11.99
N ASP A 86 -1.64 -13.73 12.38
CA ASP A 86 -2.28 -14.91 12.96
C ASP A 86 -2.37 -16.05 11.95
N GLU A 87 -2.69 -15.75 10.69
CA GLU A 87 -2.78 -16.74 9.61
C GLU A 87 -1.40 -17.32 9.25
N LYS A 88 -0.37 -16.48 9.11
CA LYS A 88 0.91 -16.93 8.55
C LYS A 88 1.93 -17.40 9.58
N ILE A 89 2.00 -16.71 10.72
CA ILE A 89 3.03 -16.96 11.74
C ILE A 89 2.47 -17.84 12.87
N PHE A 90 1.25 -17.56 13.31
CA PHE A 90 0.65 -18.16 14.51
C PHE A 90 -0.50 -19.13 14.19
N SER A 91 -0.48 -19.75 13.00
CA SER A 91 -1.52 -20.68 12.55
C SER A 91 -1.72 -21.89 13.49
N TYR A 92 -0.66 -22.31 14.18
CA TYR A 92 -0.67 -23.49 15.05
C TYR A 92 -0.42 -23.19 16.53
N VAL A 93 -0.07 -21.95 16.88
CA VAL A 93 0.28 -21.56 18.26
C VAL A 93 -0.33 -20.22 18.58
N LYS A 94 -0.77 -20.01 19.83
CA LYS A 94 -1.38 -18.74 20.22
C LYS A 94 -0.36 -17.59 20.13
N ARG A 95 -0.71 -16.52 19.41
CA ARG A 95 0.09 -15.28 19.36
C ARG A 95 0.33 -14.73 20.79
N PRO A 96 1.57 -14.37 21.14
CA PRO A 96 1.85 -13.69 22.41
C PRO A 96 1.19 -12.30 22.48
N PRO A 97 1.07 -11.70 23.67
CA PRO A 97 0.68 -10.30 23.81
C PRO A 97 1.62 -9.39 23.00
N ILE A 98 1.05 -8.37 22.35
CA ILE A 98 1.84 -7.34 21.67
C ILE A 98 2.44 -6.44 22.75
N LYS A 99 3.76 -6.30 22.74
CA LYS A 99 4.52 -5.41 23.62
C LYS A 99 4.50 -3.99 23.06
N GLU A 100 4.77 -3.86 21.77
CA GLU A 100 4.85 -2.58 21.07
C GLU A 100 4.42 -2.74 19.61
N MET A 101 3.85 -1.68 19.05
CA MET A 101 3.47 -1.61 17.65
C MET A 101 3.77 -0.21 17.11
N VAL A 102 4.44 -0.15 15.96
CA VAL A 102 4.73 1.08 15.22
C VAL A 102 4.09 0.98 13.83
N GLU A 103 3.18 1.90 13.55
CA GLU A 103 2.59 2.09 12.22
C GLU A 103 3.45 3.03 11.38
N ASP A 104 3.41 2.84 10.07
CA ASP A 104 4.21 3.55 9.07
C ASP A 104 5.71 3.61 9.39
N VAL A 105 6.24 2.48 9.86
CA VAL A 105 7.64 2.36 10.25
C VAL A 105 8.57 2.73 9.09
N ASP A 106 9.55 3.59 9.39
CA ASP A 106 10.67 3.84 8.48
C ASP A 106 11.67 2.69 8.61
N ILE A 107 11.80 1.89 7.55
CA ILE A 107 12.73 0.75 7.54
C ILE A 107 14.17 1.16 7.80
N ASN A 108 14.56 2.42 7.51
CA ASN A 108 15.91 2.91 7.77
C ASN A 108 16.22 3.03 9.28
N THR A 109 15.20 3.03 10.14
CA THR A 109 15.39 3.07 11.60
C THR A 109 15.52 1.68 12.22
N LEU A 110 15.30 0.61 11.44
CA LEU A 110 15.43 -0.78 11.90
C LEU A 110 16.90 -1.23 11.91
N ASP A 111 17.19 -2.34 12.60
CA ASP A 111 18.53 -2.92 12.67
C ASP A 111 19.06 -3.29 11.26
N GLN A 112 20.10 -2.58 10.83
CA GLN A 112 20.72 -2.73 9.53
C GLN A 112 21.56 -4.01 9.39
N GLY A 113 21.95 -4.65 10.50
CA GLY A 113 22.73 -5.88 10.51
C GLY A 113 21.88 -7.15 10.56
N HIS A 114 20.68 -7.10 11.14
CA HIS A 114 19.82 -8.29 11.32
C HIS A 114 18.48 -8.21 10.58
N ILE A 115 17.82 -7.05 10.56
CA ILE A 115 16.46 -6.94 9.99
C ILE A 115 16.54 -6.72 8.49
N ILE A 116 17.27 -5.68 8.05
CA ILE A 116 17.37 -5.33 6.62
C ILE A 116 17.90 -6.47 5.74
N PRO A 117 18.93 -7.24 6.14
CA PRO A 117 19.41 -8.36 5.34
C PRO A 117 18.42 -9.54 5.28
N ASN A 118 17.53 -9.64 6.26
CA ASN A 118 16.58 -10.75 6.42
C ASN A 118 15.12 -10.28 6.26
N MET A 119 14.87 -9.34 5.37
CA MET A 119 13.52 -8.89 5.04
C MET A 119 13.21 -8.97 3.54
N LYS A 120 11.92 -9.02 3.21
CA LYS A 120 11.38 -8.89 1.85
C LYS A 120 11.03 -7.44 1.56
N SER A 121 10.57 -7.20 0.33
CA SER A 121 10.00 -5.90 -0.05
C SER A 121 8.80 -5.55 0.85
N PRO A 122 8.85 -4.43 1.59
CA PRO A 122 7.75 -3.98 2.44
C PRO A 122 6.65 -3.29 1.63
N MET A 123 6.74 -3.26 0.30
CA MET A 123 5.71 -2.65 -0.56
C MET A 123 4.50 -3.55 -0.81
N TYR A 124 4.63 -4.85 -0.57
CA TYR A 124 3.58 -5.83 -0.84
C TYR A 124 2.88 -6.25 0.44
N ARG A 125 1.56 -6.38 0.40
CA ARG A 125 0.77 -6.87 1.53
C ARG A 125 1.26 -8.26 1.97
N GLY A 126 1.56 -8.42 3.26
CA GLY A 126 2.09 -9.66 3.81
C GLY A 126 3.21 -9.44 4.83
N ILE A 127 3.79 -10.54 5.30
CA ILE A 127 4.96 -10.52 6.18
C ILE A 127 6.20 -10.20 5.34
N TRP A 128 6.88 -9.11 5.67
CA TRP A 128 8.19 -8.79 5.10
C TRP A 128 9.34 -9.10 6.06
N PHE A 129 9.08 -9.26 7.36
CA PHE A 129 10.05 -9.79 8.33
C PHE A 129 9.33 -10.56 9.44
N PRO A 130 9.87 -11.70 9.92
CA PRO A 130 11.05 -12.41 9.42
C PRO A 130 10.79 -13.14 8.08
N LEU A 131 11.85 -13.60 7.41
CA LEU A 131 11.72 -14.46 6.23
C LEU A 131 11.09 -15.82 6.59
N GLY A 132 10.44 -16.45 5.61
CA GLY A 132 9.87 -17.81 5.74
C GLY A 132 8.35 -17.86 5.93
N TYR A 133 7.66 -16.71 5.97
CA TYR A 133 6.21 -16.61 6.21
C TYR A 133 5.46 -15.97 5.02
N ASP A 134 5.52 -16.63 3.86
CA ASP A 134 4.82 -16.22 2.62
C ASP A 134 3.31 -16.47 2.62
#